data_AF-A0A165IR79-F1
#
_entry.id   AF-A0A165IR79-F1
#
_cell.length_a   1.000
_cell.length_b   1.000
_cell.length_c   1.000
_cell.angle_alpha   90.00
_cell.angle_beta   90.00
_cell.angle_gamma   90.00
#
_symmetry.space_group_name_H-M   'P 1'
#
loop_
_entity.id
_entity.type
_entity.pdbx_description
1 polymer ?
#
loop_
_entity_poly.entity_id
_entity_poly.type
_entity_poly.pdbx_seq_one_letter_code
_entity_poly.pdbx_strand_id
1 'polypeptide(L)'
;RKNAAVQGDNRKRILQRALYPRNGPRDESPIGTYRPDAKLALRRSIQNVEVHETIERAWLLHQRHQRQARTAELQRKWDSMHAAMSELRSFDYDRFVEANTVEDPRARPPAEQVLLKNLKGPERQFIEGRIRGLFPREMRIPTNTPSRAGWNHAWR
;
A
#
# COMPACT_ATOMS: atom_id res chain seq x y z
N ARG A 1 32.38 -20.62 26.39
CA ARG A 1 31.13 -19.90 26.76
C ARG A 1 31.33 -18.44 27.21
N LYS A 2 32.54 -17.82 27.13
CA LYS A 2 32.79 -16.45 27.65
C LYS A 2 32.68 -15.30 26.63
N ASN A 3 32.45 -15.56 25.33
CA ASN A 3 32.48 -14.52 24.29
C ASN A 3 31.11 -13.86 23.97
N ALA A 4 30.00 -14.38 24.49
CA ALA A 4 28.66 -13.88 24.15
C ALA A 4 28.27 -12.60 24.92
N ALA A 5 28.75 -12.44 26.16
CA ALA A 5 28.36 -11.32 27.02
C ALA A 5 28.94 -9.97 26.54
N VAL A 6 30.20 -9.95 26.09
CA VAL A 6 30.88 -8.74 25.59
C VAL A 6 30.28 -8.24 24.27
N GLN A 7 29.72 -9.15 23.45
CA GLN A 7 29.13 -8.81 22.16
C GLN A 7 27.74 -8.13 22.29
N GLY A 8 27.00 -8.43 23.37
CA GLY A 8 25.72 -7.78 23.68
C GLY A 8 25.88 -6.30 24.02
N ASP A 9 26.93 -5.95 24.76
CA ASP A 9 27.22 -4.56 25.16
C ASP A 9 27.61 -3.66 23.98
N ASN A 10 28.35 -4.18 23.00
CA ASN A 10 28.74 -3.39 21.83
C ASN A 10 27.56 -3.06 20.91
N ARG A 11 26.64 -4.02 20.67
CA ARG A 11 25.42 -3.76 19.89
C ARG A 11 24.51 -2.76 20.60
N LYS A 12 24.34 -2.91 21.92
CA LYS A 12 23.57 -1.96 22.74
C LYS A 12 24.16 -0.55 22.67
N ARG A 13 25.48 -0.42 22.74
CA ARG A 13 26.19 0.88 22.59
C ARG A 13 26.04 1.49 21.20
N ILE A 14 26.09 0.69 20.14
CA ILE A 14 25.88 1.18 18.77
C ILE A 14 24.43 1.66 18.60
N LEU A 15 23.45 0.90 19.08
CA LEU A 15 22.04 1.29 19.06
C LEU A 15 21.79 2.55 19.91
N GLN A 16 22.37 2.64 21.10
CA GLN A 16 22.31 3.85 21.93
C GLN A 16 22.94 5.04 21.23
N ARG A 17 24.09 4.89 20.56
CA ARG A 17 24.73 5.96 19.81
C ARG A 17 23.93 6.38 18.57
N ALA A 18 23.22 5.45 17.93
CA ALA A 18 22.38 5.72 16.77
C ALA A 18 21.07 6.42 17.15
N LEU A 19 20.44 6.01 18.26
CA LEU A 19 19.19 6.59 18.77
C LEU A 19 19.42 7.91 19.53
N TYR A 20 20.54 8.03 20.23
CA TYR A 20 20.92 9.20 21.01
C TYR A 20 22.23 9.77 20.44
N PRO A 21 22.16 10.66 19.44
CA PRO A 21 23.35 11.27 18.87
C PRO A 21 24.11 12.03 19.97
N ARG A 22 25.43 11.83 20.02
CA ARG A 22 26.32 12.36 21.07
C ARG A 22 26.27 13.88 21.25
N ASN A 23 25.77 14.61 20.26
CA ASN A 23 25.70 16.06 20.21
C ASN A 23 24.29 16.61 20.55
N GLY A 24 23.34 15.73 20.91
CA GLY A 24 22.02 16.13 21.39
C GLY A 24 21.97 16.27 22.92
N PRO A 25 20.97 16.99 23.47
CA PRO A 25 20.73 17.04 24.91
C PRO A 25 20.50 15.63 25.47
N ARG A 26 21.15 15.30 26.59
CA ARG A 26 21.18 13.92 27.15
C ARG A 26 19.86 13.45 27.77
N ASP A 27 18.92 14.38 28.00
CA ASP A 27 17.67 14.12 28.73
C ASP A 27 16.47 13.86 27.80
N GLU A 28 16.66 13.89 26.49
CA GLU A 28 15.58 13.75 25.52
C GLU A 28 15.44 12.30 25.06
N SER A 29 14.31 11.69 25.41
CA SER A 29 13.91 10.42 24.83
C SER A 29 13.65 10.59 23.32
N PRO A 30 14.17 9.72 22.44
CA PRO A 30 13.98 9.76 20.99
C PRO A 30 12.54 9.46 20.57
N ILE A 31 11.70 9.07 21.53
CA ILE A 31 10.27 8.76 21.41
C ILE A 31 9.41 9.85 22.09
N GLY A 32 10.04 10.88 22.67
CA GLY A 32 9.35 11.97 23.36
C GLY A 32 8.72 12.98 22.40
N THR A 33 7.67 13.64 22.89
CA THR A 33 6.90 14.67 22.15
C THR A 33 7.62 16.01 22.01
N TYR A 34 8.67 16.28 22.80
CA TYR A 34 9.39 17.54 22.78
C TYR A 34 10.84 17.35 22.32
N ARG A 35 11.14 17.86 21.12
CA ARG A 35 12.48 17.90 20.50
C ARG A 35 12.85 19.37 20.23
N PRO A 36 13.71 20.01 21.04
CA PRO A 36 14.10 21.40 20.85
C PRO A 36 14.98 21.61 19.61
N ASP A 37 15.66 20.56 19.14
CA ASP A 37 16.39 20.56 17.87
C ASP A 37 15.46 20.77 16.67
N ALA A 38 14.23 20.26 16.70
CA ALA A 38 13.26 20.41 15.61
C ALA A 38 12.89 21.89 15.38
N LYS A 39 12.69 22.67 16.45
CA LYS A 39 12.41 24.11 16.34
C LYS A 39 13.60 24.88 15.73
N LEU A 40 14.82 24.52 16.13
CA LEU A 40 16.04 25.10 15.56
C LEU A 40 16.24 24.69 14.10
N ALA A 41 15.92 23.44 13.74
CA ALA A 41 15.97 22.94 12.38
C ALA A 41 14.96 23.64 11.48
N LEU A 42 13.72 23.81 11.94
CA LEU A 42 12.67 24.56 11.23
C LEU A 42 13.07 26.02 10.99
N ARG A 43 13.64 26.70 11.99
CA ARG A 43 14.16 28.06 11.84
C ARG A 43 15.30 28.16 10.83
N ARG A 44 16.10 27.09 10.64
CA ARG A 44 17.19 27.04 9.65
C ARG A 44 16.67 26.73 8.24
N SER A 45 15.68 25.87 8.12
CA SER A 45 15.13 25.44 6.82
C SER A 45 14.13 26.45 6.24
N ILE A 46 13.34 27.10 7.10
CA ILE A 46 12.36 28.11 6.69
C ILE A 46 13.05 29.48 6.74
N GLN A 47 13.61 29.89 5.60
CA GLN A 47 14.25 31.21 5.47
C GLN A 47 13.23 32.35 5.51
N ASN A 48 12.03 32.14 4.96
CA ASN A 48 10.92 33.10 4.95
C ASN A 48 9.59 32.38 5.23
N VAL A 49 8.85 32.84 6.24
CA VAL A 49 7.56 32.26 6.68
C VAL A 49 6.49 32.45 5.60
N GLU A 50 6.43 33.62 4.97
CA GLU A 50 5.41 33.92 3.94
C GLU A 50 5.53 33.00 2.72
N VAL A 51 6.77 32.71 2.31
CA VAL A 51 7.05 31.77 1.21
C VAL A 51 6.64 30.36 1.60
N HIS A 52 6.97 29.92 2.82
CA HIS A 52 6.56 28.62 3.32
C HIS A 52 5.02 28.49 3.37
N GLU A 53 4.30 29.46 3.94
CA GLU A 53 2.84 29.44 3.99
C GLU A 53 2.20 29.45 2.61
N THR A 54 2.80 30.14 1.65
CA THR A 54 2.30 30.17 0.27
C THR A 54 2.49 28.82 -0.42
N ILE A 55 3.65 28.19 -0.25
CA ILE A 55 3.92 26.83 -0.77
C ILE A 55 2.95 25.82 -0.15
N GLU A 56 2.77 25.87 1.18
CA GLU A 56 1.86 24.96 1.89
C GLU A 56 0.40 25.15 1.42
N ARG A 57 -0.09 26.39 1.33
CA ARG A 57 -1.44 26.67 0.82
C ARG A 57 -1.62 26.17 -0.61
N ALA A 58 -0.65 26.43 -1.49
CA ALA A 58 -0.69 25.96 -2.88
C ALA A 58 -0.69 24.43 -2.96
N TRP A 59 0.11 23.75 -2.13
CA TRP A 59 0.18 22.30 -2.06
C TRP A 59 -1.13 21.68 -1.57
N LEU A 60 -1.72 22.21 -0.49
CA LEU A 60 -3.00 21.73 0.03
C LEU A 60 -4.14 21.96 -0.97
N LEU A 61 -4.13 23.08 -1.68
CA LEU A 61 -5.08 23.35 -2.76
C LEU A 61 -4.92 22.33 -3.90
N HIS A 62 -3.68 22.05 -4.31
CA HIS A 62 -3.39 21.03 -5.32
C HIS A 62 -3.86 19.64 -4.88
N GLN A 63 -3.59 19.23 -3.64
CA GLN A 63 -4.07 17.96 -3.08
C GLN A 63 -5.61 17.88 -3.03
N ARG A 64 -6.29 19.01 -2.73
CA ARG A 64 -7.76 19.09 -2.80
C ARG A 64 -8.24 18.85 -4.23
N HIS A 65 -7.67 19.53 -5.22
CA HIS A 65 -8.04 19.34 -6.63
C HIS A 65 -7.80 17.90 -7.08
N GLN A 66 -6.67 17.29 -6.72
CA GLN A 66 -6.42 15.88 -7.03
C GLN A 66 -7.46 14.94 -6.41
N ARG A 67 -7.86 15.18 -5.15
CA ARG A 67 -8.92 14.40 -4.51
C ARG A 67 -10.25 14.55 -5.25
N GLN A 68 -10.64 15.78 -5.58
CA GLN A 68 -11.87 16.08 -6.31
C GLN A 68 -11.88 15.44 -7.70
N ALA A 69 -10.75 15.45 -8.42
CA ALA A 69 -10.61 14.79 -9.71
C ALA A 69 -10.78 13.27 -9.58
N ARG A 70 -10.14 12.63 -8.59
CA ARG A 70 -10.29 11.19 -8.33
C ARG A 70 -11.72 10.81 -7.95
N THR A 71 -12.39 11.60 -7.12
CA THR A 71 -13.79 11.35 -6.75
C THR A 71 -14.73 11.52 -7.94
N ALA A 72 -14.50 12.52 -8.79
CA ALA A 72 -15.29 12.73 -10.01
C ALA A 72 -15.09 11.58 -11.02
N GLU A 73 -13.86 11.07 -11.17
CA GLU A 73 -13.58 9.91 -12.01
C GLU A 73 -14.25 8.64 -11.46
N LEU A 74 -14.18 8.42 -10.14
CA LEU A 74 -14.85 7.29 -9.48
C LEU A 74 -16.37 7.36 -9.67
N GLN A 75 -16.96 8.54 -9.53
CA GLN A 75 -18.39 8.74 -9.77
C GLN A 75 -18.77 8.40 -11.21
N ARG A 76 -18.01 8.89 -12.21
CA ARG A 76 -18.26 8.54 -13.63
C ARG A 76 -18.20 7.05 -13.89
N LYS A 77 -17.22 6.34 -13.32
CA LYS A 77 -17.11 4.88 -13.43
C LYS A 77 -18.30 4.18 -12.80
N TRP A 78 -18.74 4.66 -11.64
CA TRP A 78 -19.91 4.13 -10.94
C TRP A 78 -21.20 4.36 -11.72
N ASP A 79 -21.42 5.57 -12.24
CA ASP A 79 -22.59 5.92 -13.05
C ASP A 79 -22.66 5.04 -14.30
N SER A 80 -21.52 4.88 -15.00
CA SER A 80 -21.42 4.02 -16.18
C SER A 80 -21.72 2.56 -15.87
N MET A 81 -21.20 2.04 -14.75
CA MET A 81 -21.46 0.67 -14.30
C MET A 81 -22.93 0.47 -13.92
N HIS A 82 -23.54 1.45 -13.23
CA HIS A 82 -24.96 1.40 -12.87
C HIS A 82 -25.88 1.44 -14.09
N ALA A 83 -25.56 2.28 -15.07
CA ALA A 83 -26.30 2.33 -16.33
C ALA A 83 -26.26 0.97 -17.05
N ALA A 84 -25.07 0.39 -17.22
CA ALA A 84 -24.89 -0.93 -17.83
C ALA A 84 -25.64 -2.04 -17.10
N MET A 85 -25.59 -2.06 -15.75
CA MET A 85 -26.32 -3.05 -14.96
C MET A 85 -27.84 -2.86 -15.01
N SER A 86 -28.31 -1.62 -15.15
CA SER A 86 -29.74 -1.33 -15.33
C SER A 86 -30.25 -1.85 -16.67
N GLU A 87 -29.47 -1.66 -17.73
CA GLU A 87 -29.78 -2.25 -19.05
C GLU A 87 -29.75 -3.78 -18.99
N LEU A 88 -28.70 -4.38 -18.40
CA LEU A 88 -28.59 -5.83 -18.27
C LEU A 88 -29.81 -6.42 -17.54
N ARG A 89 -30.28 -5.77 -16.47
CA ARG A 89 -31.48 -6.20 -15.73
C ARG A 89 -32.73 -6.24 -16.60
N SER A 90 -32.86 -5.33 -17.57
CA SER A 90 -33.99 -5.27 -18.49
C SER A 90 -33.89 -6.32 -19.60
N PHE A 91 -32.68 -6.64 -20.07
CA PHE A 91 -32.46 -7.61 -21.16
C PHE A 91 -32.38 -9.06 -20.69
N ASP A 92 -31.56 -9.35 -19.67
CA ASP A 92 -31.29 -10.69 -19.15
C ASP A 92 -31.16 -10.66 -17.63
N TYR A 93 -32.23 -11.09 -16.97
CA TYR A 93 -32.31 -11.09 -15.51
C TYR A 93 -31.37 -12.13 -14.86
N ASP A 94 -31.17 -13.29 -15.49
CA ASP A 94 -30.35 -14.36 -14.92
C ASP A 94 -28.87 -13.93 -14.89
N ARG A 95 -28.40 -13.27 -15.95
CA ARG A 95 -27.04 -12.69 -16.00
C ARG A 95 -26.87 -11.52 -15.04
N PHE A 96 -27.90 -10.71 -14.85
CA PHE A 96 -27.89 -9.67 -13.84
C PHE A 96 -27.73 -10.25 -12.43
N VAL A 97 -28.41 -11.36 -12.12
CA VAL A 97 -28.27 -12.05 -10.83
C VAL A 97 -26.85 -12.62 -10.68
N GLU A 98 -26.34 -13.30 -11.73
CA GLU A 98 -24.98 -13.86 -11.75
C GLU A 98 -23.91 -12.78 -11.50
N ALA A 99 -23.99 -11.64 -12.20
CA ALA A 99 -23.02 -10.54 -12.08
C ALA A 99 -23.04 -9.86 -10.70
N ASN A 100 -24.18 -9.87 -10.01
CA ASN A 100 -24.31 -9.32 -8.66
C ASN A 100 -24.00 -10.33 -7.54
N THR A 101 -23.53 -11.53 -7.88
CA THR A 101 -23.10 -12.49 -6.86
C THR A 101 -21.88 -11.97 -6.12
N VAL A 102 -21.98 -11.92 -4.78
CA VAL A 102 -20.85 -11.55 -3.93
C VAL A 102 -19.98 -12.77 -3.74
N GLU A 103 -18.77 -12.74 -4.29
CA GLU A 103 -17.79 -13.81 -4.03
C GLU A 103 -17.27 -13.70 -2.59
N ASP A 104 -17.52 -14.71 -1.76
CA ASP A 104 -16.86 -14.82 -0.46
C ASP A 104 -15.38 -15.21 -0.67
N PRO A 105 -14.42 -14.37 -0.23
CA PRO A 105 -13.00 -14.64 -0.42
C PRO A 105 -12.51 -15.92 0.26
N ARG A 106 -13.26 -16.44 1.25
CA ARG A 106 -12.89 -17.64 2.02
C ARG A 106 -13.50 -18.92 1.46
N ALA A 107 -14.63 -18.83 0.78
CA ALA A 107 -15.35 -20.01 0.28
C ALA A 107 -14.81 -20.44 -1.09
N ARG A 108 -14.55 -21.74 -1.25
CA ARG A 108 -14.15 -22.33 -2.54
C ARG A 108 -15.38 -22.84 -3.29
N PRO A 109 -15.64 -22.42 -4.54
CA PRO A 109 -16.72 -22.99 -5.32
C PRO A 109 -16.46 -24.48 -5.60
N PRO A 110 -17.52 -25.30 -5.69
CA PRO A 110 -17.39 -26.75 -5.85
C PRO A 110 -16.60 -27.15 -7.11
N ALA A 111 -16.70 -26.37 -8.19
CA ALA A 111 -15.94 -26.60 -9.43
C ALA A 111 -14.42 -26.48 -9.22
N GLU A 112 -13.97 -25.50 -8.42
CA GLU A 112 -12.56 -25.33 -8.10
C GLU A 112 -12.06 -26.44 -7.17
N GLN A 113 -12.90 -26.91 -6.25
CA GLN A 113 -12.54 -28.04 -5.38
C GLN A 113 -12.27 -29.31 -6.20
N VAL A 114 -13.00 -29.53 -7.30
CA VAL A 114 -12.75 -30.64 -8.23
C VAL A 114 -11.42 -30.44 -8.97
N LEU A 115 -11.14 -29.23 -9.47
CA LEU A 115 -9.86 -28.90 -10.11
C LEU A 115 -8.66 -29.12 -9.17
N LEU A 116 -8.76 -28.68 -7.92
CA LEU A 116 -7.71 -28.84 -6.91
C LEU A 116 -7.43 -30.31 -6.57
N LYS A 117 -8.43 -31.18 -6.65
CA LYS A 117 -8.24 -32.63 -6.49
C LYS A 117 -7.41 -33.23 -7.62
N ASN A 118 -7.51 -32.68 -8.82
CA ASN A 118 -6.80 -33.16 -10.01
C ASN A 118 -5.36 -32.60 -10.10
N LEU A 119 -5.12 -31.41 -9.57
CA LEU A 119 -3.82 -30.74 -9.62
C LEU A 119 -2.87 -31.25 -8.51
N LYS A 120 -1.58 -31.37 -8.83
CA LYS A 120 -0.53 -31.80 -7.89
C LYS A 120 0.66 -30.84 -7.90
N GLY A 121 1.40 -30.79 -6.80
CA GLY A 121 2.67 -30.08 -6.71
C GLY A 121 2.52 -28.54 -6.64
N PRO A 122 3.41 -27.77 -7.32
CA PRO A 122 3.49 -26.33 -7.16
C PRO A 122 2.25 -25.58 -7.66
N GLU A 123 1.59 -26.06 -8.74
CA GLU A 123 0.37 -25.45 -9.28
C GLU A 123 -0.78 -25.44 -8.26
N ARG A 124 -0.92 -26.54 -7.52
CA ARG A 124 -1.90 -26.63 -6.43
C ARG A 124 -1.60 -25.60 -5.34
N GLN A 125 -0.33 -25.44 -4.96
CA GLN A 125 0.07 -24.45 -3.95
C GLN A 125 -0.15 -23.01 -4.43
N PHE A 126 0.03 -22.71 -5.72
CA PHE A 126 -0.27 -21.40 -6.30
C PHE A 126 -1.76 -21.07 -6.23
N ILE A 127 -2.63 -22.01 -6.59
CA ILE A 127 -4.09 -21.84 -6.50
C ILE A 127 -4.56 -21.83 -5.03
N GLU A 128 -3.91 -22.60 -4.17
CA GLU A 128 -4.20 -22.63 -2.74
C GLU A 128 -3.85 -21.30 -2.06
N GLY A 129 -2.72 -20.70 -2.42
CA GLY A 129 -2.25 -19.43 -1.89
C GLY A 129 -2.95 -18.18 -2.44
N ARG A 130 -3.86 -18.33 -3.42
CA ARG A 130 -4.66 -17.21 -3.95
C ARG A 130 -5.96 -17.09 -3.17
N ILE A 131 -6.16 -15.93 -2.55
CA ILE A 131 -7.42 -15.56 -1.91
C ILE A 131 -8.33 -14.97 -3.00
N ARG A 132 -9.53 -15.54 -3.18
CA ARG A 132 -10.52 -15.07 -4.18
C ARG A 132 -11.05 -13.68 -3.81
N GLY A 133 -11.53 -12.93 -4.79
CA GLY A 133 -11.95 -11.53 -4.59
C GLY A 133 -10.84 -10.54 -4.25
N LEU A 134 -9.59 -11.00 -4.06
CA LEU A 134 -8.42 -10.14 -3.84
C LEU A 134 -7.62 -9.99 -5.14
N PHE A 135 -6.88 -8.89 -5.25
CA PHE A 135 -6.05 -8.63 -6.43
C PHE A 135 -5.01 -9.73 -6.64
N PRO A 136 -4.79 -10.18 -7.90
CA PRO A 136 -3.71 -11.10 -8.24
C PRO A 136 -2.34 -10.62 -7.76
N ARG A 137 -1.50 -11.53 -7.26
CA ARG A 137 -0.15 -11.21 -6.74
C ARG A 137 0.80 -10.72 -7.83
N GLU A 138 0.51 -11.09 -9.06
CA GLU A 138 1.22 -10.70 -10.26
C GLU A 138 1.03 -9.20 -10.57
N MET A 139 -0.06 -8.60 -10.07
CA MET A 139 -0.32 -7.16 -10.15
C MET A 139 0.57 -6.41 -9.16
N ARG A 140 1.75 -6.01 -9.62
CA ARG A 140 2.77 -5.36 -8.79
C ARG A 140 2.50 -3.86 -8.63
N ILE A 141 2.92 -3.33 -7.48
CA ILE A 141 2.96 -1.89 -7.23
C ILE A 141 3.99 -1.26 -8.18
N PRO A 142 3.67 -0.10 -8.80
CA PRO A 142 4.62 0.63 -9.63
C PRO A 142 5.93 0.92 -8.87
N THR A 143 7.06 0.77 -9.55
CA THR A 143 8.39 1.06 -9.01
C THR A 143 9.00 2.26 -9.71
N ASN A 144 9.95 2.95 -9.06
CA ASN A 144 10.56 4.17 -9.59
C ASN A 144 11.27 3.96 -10.94
N THR A 145 11.82 2.77 -11.19
CA THR A 145 12.44 2.40 -12.47
C THR A 145 11.89 1.06 -12.93
N PRO A 146 11.68 0.85 -14.24
CA PRO A 146 11.13 -0.39 -14.75
C PRO A 146 12.11 -1.56 -14.53
N SER A 147 11.58 -2.78 -14.53
CA SER A 147 12.43 -3.97 -14.49
C SER A 147 13.25 -4.10 -15.77
N ARG A 148 14.43 -4.74 -15.71
CA ARG A 148 15.29 -4.98 -16.89
C ARG A 148 14.56 -5.71 -18.02
N ALA A 149 13.65 -6.63 -17.67
CA ALA A 149 12.87 -7.38 -18.64
C ALA A 149 11.60 -6.62 -19.10
N GLY A 150 11.23 -5.52 -18.43
CA GLY A 150 10.00 -4.77 -18.71
C GLY A 150 8.75 -5.59 -18.48
N TRP A 151 8.25 -6.21 -19.55
CA TRP A 151 7.05 -7.04 -19.61
C TRP A 151 7.36 -8.48 -20.04
N ASN A 152 6.70 -9.46 -19.42
CA ASN A 152 6.86 -10.86 -19.79
C ASN A 152 5.92 -11.23 -20.95
N HIS A 153 6.42 -11.22 -22.18
CA HIS A 153 5.67 -11.63 -23.37
C HIS A 153 5.47 -13.15 -23.50
N ALA A 154 6.22 -13.95 -22.73
CA ALA A 154 6.15 -15.41 -22.76
C ALA A 154 5.22 -15.98 -21.66
N TRP A 155 4.33 -15.15 -21.09
CA TRP A 155 3.40 -15.59 -20.06
C TRP A 155 2.43 -16.65 -20.61
N ARG A 156 2.30 -17.76 -19.87
CA ARG A 156 1.44 -18.91 -20.15
C ARG A 156 0.76 -19.34 -18.86
#